data_AF-A0A1G5WSJ8-F1
#
_entry.id   AF-A0A1G5WSJ8-F1
#
_cell.length_a   1.000
_cell.length_b   1.000
_cell.length_c   1.000
_cell.angle_alpha   90.00
_cell.angle_beta   90.00
_cell.angle_gamma   90.00
#
_symmetry.space_group_name_H-M   'P 1'
#
loop_
_entity.id
_entity.type
_entity.pdbx_description
1 polymer ?
#
loop_
_entity_poly.entity_id
_entity_poly.type
_entity_poly.pdbx_seq_one_letter_code
_entity_poly.pdbx_strand_id
1 'polypeptide(L)' 'MTLKEMMKDEYEQGKEARDVEKITDMLVRGKSPEEISDFCGYPLDQVKSVQEKLLHKVN' A
#
# COMPACT_ATOMS: atom_id res chain seq x y z
N MET A 1 -18.01 -12.94 17.77
CA MET A 1 -16.61 -12.75 17.34
C MET A 1 -15.79 -13.89 17.91
N THR A 2 -15.27 -14.73 17.03
CA THR A 2 -14.41 -15.85 17.39
C THR A 2 -12.94 -15.42 17.33
N LEU A 3 -12.09 -16.03 18.15
CA LEU A 3 -10.64 -15.73 18.23
C LEU A 3 -9.91 -15.80 16.87
N LYS A 4 -10.43 -16.63 15.95
CA LYS A 4 -9.90 -16.80 14.59
C LYS A 4 -10.13 -15.58 13.70
N GLU A 5 -11.20 -14.82 13.94
CA GLU A 5 -11.52 -13.61 13.18
C GLU A 5 -10.58 -12.46 13.60
N MET A 6 -10.31 -12.32 14.90
CA MET A 6 -9.42 -11.28 15.44
C MET A 6 -7.96 -11.42 14.97
N MET A 7 -7.42 -12.64 14.92
CA MET A 7 -6.04 -12.88 14.43
C MET A 7 -5.90 -12.66 12.92
N LYS A 8 -6.98 -12.86 12.16
CA LYS A 8 -6.98 -12.63 10.71
C LYS A 8 -6.90 -11.13 10.41
N ASP A 9 -7.65 -10.33 11.15
CA ASP A 9 -7.68 -8.87 11.00
C ASP A 9 -6.33 -8.23 11.33
N GLU A 10 -5.64 -8.68 12.38
CA GLU A 10 -4.29 -8.17 12.72
C GLU A 10 -3.23 -8.52 11.67
N TYR A 11 -3.31 -9.71 11.07
CA TYR A 11 -2.38 -10.14 10.02
C TYR A 11 -2.60 -9.36 8.71
N GLU A 12 -3.87 -9.11 8.35
CA GLU A 12 -4.22 -8.33 7.16
C GLU A 12 -3.80 -6.86 7.31
N GLN A 13 -4.02 -6.24 8.49
CA GLN A 13 -3.54 -4.87 8.76
C GLN A 13 -2.00 -4.75 8.69
N GLY A 14 -1.28 -5.72 9.23
CA GLY A 14 0.19 -5.71 9.19
C GLY A 14 0.74 -5.82 7.77
N LYS A 15 0.06 -6.57 6.90
CA LYS A 15 0.43 -6.71 5.49
C LYS A 15 0.11 -5.44 4.70
N GLU A 16 -1.06 -4.85 4.90
CA GLU A 16 -1.45 -3.59 4.27
C GLU A 16 -0.52 -2.44 4.65
N ALA A 17 -0.17 -2.29 5.93
CA ALA A 17 0.76 -1.25 6.38
C ALA A 17 2.13 -1.39 5.69
N ARG A 18 2.67 -2.61 5.62
CA ARG A 18 3.95 -2.89 4.96
C ARG A 18 3.91 -2.59 3.46
N ASP A 19 2.81 -2.92 2.79
CA ASP A 19 2.66 -2.68 1.36
C ASP A 19 2.53 -1.17 1.08
N VAL A 20 1.79 -0.43 1.90
CA VAL A 20 1.68 1.04 1.81
C VAL A 20 3.04 1.71 2.01
N GLU A 21 3.84 1.29 2.99
CA GLU A 21 5.18 1.84 3.22
C GLU A 21 6.11 1.61 2.02
N LYS A 22 6.11 0.39 1.46
CA LYS A 22 6.92 0.07 0.28
C LYS A 22 6.50 0.87 -0.95
N ILE A 23 5.21 0.94 -1.22
CA ILE A 23 4.67 1.71 -2.34
C ILE A 23 5.05 3.19 -2.16
N THR A 24 4.93 3.72 -0.94
CA THR A 24 5.31 5.11 -0.62
C THR A 24 6.79 5.37 -0.90
N ASP A 25 7.71 4.50 -0.43
CA ASP A 25 9.16 4.65 -0.68
C ASP A 25 9.48 4.64 -2.19
N MET A 26 8.83 3.79 -2.98
CA MET A 26 9.02 3.75 -4.43
C MET A 26 8.49 5.01 -5.12
N LEU A 27 7.30 5.49 -4.75
CA LEU A 27 6.72 6.72 -5.27
C LEU A 27 7.59 7.94 -4.94
N VAL A 28 8.12 8.02 -3.72
CA VAL A 28 9.05 9.10 -3.29
C VAL A 28 10.36 9.05 -4.08
N ARG A 29 10.84 7.87 -4.48
CA ARG A 29 12.00 7.71 -5.37
C ARG A 29 11.70 8.05 -6.84
N GLY A 30 10.48 8.47 -7.16
CA GLY A 30 10.07 8.89 -8.50
C GLY A 30 9.59 7.76 -9.40
N LYS A 31 9.27 6.58 -8.85
CA LYS A 31 8.65 5.51 -9.62
C LYS A 31 7.19 5.81 -9.93
N SER A 32 6.76 5.49 -11.15
CA SER A 32 5.35 5.63 -11.53
C SER A 32 4.48 4.52 -10.93
N PRO A 33 3.17 4.77 -10.70
CA PRO A 33 2.24 3.75 -10.24
C PRO A 33 2.22 2.50 -11.13
N GLU A 34 2.32 2.70 -12.44
CA GLU A 34 2.34 1.65 -13.45
C GLU A 34 3.61 0.79 -13.32
N GLU A 35 4.79 1.39 -13.19
CA GLU A 35 6.05 0.64 -12.95
C GLU A 35 6.00 -0.16 -11.64
N ILE A 36 5.43 0.42 -10.57
CA ILE A 36 5.33 -0.25 -9.27
C ILE A 36 4.36 -1.43 -9.37
N SER A 37 3.22 -1.25 -10.04
CA SER A 37 2.25 -2.31 -10.32
C SER A 37 2.89 -3.45 -11.11
N ASP A 38 3.58 -3.13 -12.21
CA ASP A 38 4.18 -4.13 -13.10
C ASP A 38 5.37 -4.87 -12.46
N PHE A 39 6.20 -4.17 -11.68
CA PHE A 39 7.40 -4.79 -11.07
C PHE A 39 7.08 -5.55 -9.77
N CYS A 40 6.18 -5.01 -8.94
CA CYS A 40 5.89 -5.58 -7.62
C CYS A 40 4.63 -6.45 -7.59
N GLY A 41 3.79 -6.40 -8.63
CA GLY A 41 2.53 -7.13 -8.69
C GLY A 41 1.43 -6.57 -7.78
N TYR A 42 1.57 -5.33 -7.32
CA TYR A 42 0.52 -4.65 -6.57
C TYR A 42 -0.61 -4.24 -7.52
N PRO A 43 -1.89 -4.36 -7.12
CA PRO A 43 -3.00 -3.79 -7.86
C PRO A 43 -2.76 -2.29 -8.14
N LEU A 44 -2.90 -1.87 -9.40
CA LEU A 44 -2.68 -0.48 -9.79
C LEU A 44 -3.53 0.51 -8.96
N ASP A 45 -4.77 0.13 -8.64
CA ASP A 45 -5.68 0.94 -7.82
C ASP A 45 -5.15 1.12 -6.39
N GLN A 46 -4.51 0.09 -5.81
CA GLN A 46 -3.85 0.20 -4.50
C GLN A 46 -2.71 1.20 -4.56
N VAL A 47 -1.89 1.14 -5.61
CA VAL A 47 -0.74 2.03 -5.79
C VAL A 47 -1.19 3.49 -5.98
N LYS A 48 -2.21 3.71 -6.81
CA LYS A 48 -2.82 5.04 -7.03
C LYS A 48 -3.42 5.61 -5.74
N SER A 49 -4.12 4.79 -4.96
CA SER A 49 -4.67 5.23 -3.67
C SER A 49 -3.57 5.70 -2.71
N VAL A 50 -2.42 5.01 -2.67
CA VAL A 50 -1.27 5.43 -1.86
C VAL A 50 -0.67 6.73 -2.39
N GLN A 51 -0.54 6.88 -3.71
CA GLN A 51 -0.05 8.12 -4.33
C GLN A 51 -0.93 9.32 -4.01
N GLU A 52 -2.25 9.18 -4.12
CA GLU A 52 -3.20 10.24 -3.79
C GLU A 52 -3.08 10.64 -2.31
N LYS A 53 -2.98 9.68 -1.40
CA LYS A 53 -2.77 9.95 0.03
C LYS A 53 -1.45 10.69 0.28
N LEU A 54 -0.40 10.34 -0.45
CA LEU A 54 0.90 11.00 -0.34
C LEU A 54 0.82 12.46 -0.80
N LEU A 55 0.15 12.73 -1.93
CA LEU A 55 -0.04 14.09 -2.45
C LEU A 55 -0.89 14.97 -1.52
N HIS A 56 -1.94 14.42 -0.90
CA HIS A 56 -2.78 15.16 0.05
C HIS A 56 -2.12 15.43 1.40
N LYS A 57 -1.06 14.69 1.77
CA LYS A 57 -0.33 14.88 3.03
C LYS A 57 0.73 15.99 2.96
N VAL A 58 1.06 16.44 1.76
CA VAL A 58 2.10 17.45 1.48
C VAL A 58 1.52 18.88 1.37
N ASN A 59 0.20 19.04 1.56
CA ASN A 59 -0.51 20.33 1.65
C ASN A 59 -1.01 20.57 3.07
#